data_AF-A0A803PDD4-F1
#
_entry.id   AF-A0A803PDD4-F1
#
_cell.length_a   1.000
_cell.length_b   1.000
_cell.length_c   1.000
_cell.angle_alpha   90.00
_cell.angle_beta   90.00
_cell.angle_gamma   90.00
#
_symmetry.space_group_name_H-M   'P 1'
#
loop_
_entity.id
_entity.type
_entity.pdbx_description
1 polymer ?
#
loop_
_entity_poly.entity_id
_entity_poly.type
_entity_poly.pdbx_seq_one_letter_code
_entity_poly.pdbx_strand_id
1 'polypeptide(L)'
;MRGGNLRIALETTSHDIQADATIPGYKRNCNNHSTSLLSTPVWTMYCNGRRAGYAVRRRPGKNDLEALKLMGSVVTGAGVISKKELNNAPNDVVGDDELMYLRANFERVCGSENSESFHLIDPDESIGQELSVFFYRSR
;
A
#
# COMPACT_ATOMS: atom_id res chain seq x y z
N MET A 1 25.47 -4.08 5.77
CA MET A 1 24.64 -2.90 5.41
C MET A 1 23.92 -2.49 6.69
N ARG A 2 24.08 -1.26 7.18
CA ARG A 2 23.36 -0.80 8.38
C ARG A 2 21.90 -0.60 7.98
N GLY A 3 20.97 -1.27 8.66
CA GLY A 3 19.54 -1.22 8.36
C GLY A 3 19.00 0.21 8.38
N GLY A 4 18.11 0.52 7.44
CA GLY A 4 17.50 1.84 7.30
C GLY A 4 16.01 1.77 7.64
N ASN A 5 15.51 2.82 8.29
CA ASN A 5 14.07 2.93 8.58
C ASN A 5 13.35 3.54 7.38
N LEU A 6 12.31 2.85 6.88
CA LEU A 6 11.41 3.34 5.84
C LEU A 6 10.04 3.64 6.47
N ARG A 7 9.63 4.90 6.35
CA ARG A 7 8.35 5.41 6.85
C ARG A 7 7.55 5.93 5.66
N ILE A 8 6.46 5.24 5.36
CA ILE A 8 5.50 5.66 4.34
C ILE A 8 4.34 6.33 5.07
N ALA A 9 4.02 7.56 4.72
CA ALA A 9 2.90 8.28 5.31
C ALA A 9 1.89 8.64 4.21
N LEU A 10 0.62 8.33 4.46
CA LEU A 10 -0.51 8.58 3.58
C LEU A 10 -1.40 9.60 4.28
N GLU A 11 -1.32 10.83 3.80
CA GLU A 11 -2.08 11.98 4.30
C GLU A 11 -3.26 12.25 3.38
N THR A 12 -4.38 12.64 3.97
CA THR A 12 -5.48 13.24 3.21
C THR A 12 -5.95 14.49 3.93
N THR A 13 -6.16 15.56 3.19
CA THR A 13 -6.80 16.78 3.69
C THR A 13 -8.28 16.74 3.35
N SER A 14 -9.10 17.47 4.10
CA SER A 14 -10.52 17.69 3.75
C SER A 14 -10.70 18.31 2.34
N HIS A 15 -9.67 18.98 1.80
CA HIS A 15 -9.66 19.59 0.47
C HIS A 15 -9.30 18.61 -0.67
N ASP A 16 -8.54 17.54 -0.39
CA ASP A 16 -8.21 16.51 -1.39
C ASP A 16 -9.43 15.67 -1.79
N ILE A 17 -10.47 15.67 -0.95
CA ILE A 17 -11.80 15.13 -1.25
C ILE A 17 -12.47 15.89 -2.41
N GLN A 18 -12.03 17.12 -2.73
CA GLN A 18 -12.59 17.95 -3.79
C GLN A 18 -11.87 17.79 -5.15
N ALA A 19 -10.62 17.30 -5.16
CA ALA A 19 -9.88 16.92 -6.37
C ALA A 19 -10.44 15.66 -7.07
N ASP A 20 -11.35 14.96 -6.38
CA ASP A 20 -12.14 13.80 -6.80
C ASP A 20 -12.83 13.96 -8.18
N ALA A 21 -13.28 15.17 -8.53
CA ALA A 21 -14.05 15.40 -9.77
C ALA A 21 -13.24 15.25 -11.08
N THR A 22 -11.92 15.10 -11.01
CA THR A 22 -11.05 15.00 -12.21
C THR A 22 -10.55 13.59 -12.52
N ILE A 23 -10.81 12.59 -11.66
CA ILE A 23 -10.40 11.19 -11.91
C ILE A 23 -11.52 10.45 -12.68
N PRO A 24 -11.29 10.02 -13.94
CA PRO A 24 -12.31 9.32 -14.72
C PRO A 24 -12.74 8.01 -14.05
N GLY A 25 -14.04 7.84 -13.80
CA GLY A 25 -14.64 6.57 -13.36
C GLY A 25 -14.90 6.44 -11.85
N TYR A 26 -14.54 7.42 -11.01
CA TYR A 26 -14.86 7.40 -9.59
C TYR A 26 -16.11 8.25 -9.29
N LYS A 27 -17.14 7.64 -8.65
CA LYS A 27 -18.36 8.35 -8.21
C LYS A 27 -18.29 8.68 -6.72
N ARG A 28 -18.41 9.96 -6.40
CA ARG A 28 -18.48 10.51 -5.02
C ARG A 28 -19.60 9.90 -4.18
N ASN A 29 -19.27 9.52 -2.95
CA ASN A 29 -20.24 9.39 -1.86
C ASN A 29 -19.85 10.37 -0.76
N CYS A 30 -20.45 11.56 -0.78
CA CYS A 30 -20.11 12.71 0.06
C CYS A 30 -20.81 12.67 1.44
N ASN A 31 -20.71 11.54 2.15
CA ASN A 31 -21.04 11.46 3.58
C ASN A 31 -19.74 11.57 4.40
N ASN A 32 -19.27 12.81 4.56
CA ASN A 32 -17.97 13.16 5.16
C ASN A 32 -17.87 13.00 6.69
N HIS A 33 -18.75 12.24 7.34
CA HIS A 33 -18.72 12.08 8.81
C HIS A 33 -18.80 10.63 9.33
N SER A 34 -18.68 9.61 8.47
CA SER A 34 -18.83 8.21 8.93
C SER A 34 -18.04 7.17 8.13
N THR A 35 -17.09 7.58 7.28
CA THR A 35 -16.27 6.64 6.51
C THR A 35 -14.96 6.33 7.23
N SER A 36 -14.69 5.04 7.43
CA SER A 36 -13.43 4.52 7.99
C SER A 36 -12.22 5.16 7.31
N LEU A 37 -11.18 5.48 8.09
CA LEU A 37 -9.94 6.12 7.61
C LEU A 37 -9.37 5.45 6.35
N LEU A 38 -9.28 4.12 6.35
CA LEU A 38 -8.75 3.33 5.24
C LEU A 38 -9.67 3.29 4.00
N SER A 39 -10.90 3.81 4.11
CA SER A 39 -11.82 3.93 2.97
C SER A 39 -11.56 5.17 2.11
N THR A 40 -10.70 6.09 2.56
CA THR A 40 -10.29 7.28 1.80
C THR A 40 -9.76 6.89 0.41
N PRO A 41 -10.24 7.53 -0.67
CA PRO A 41 -9.93 7.12 -2.04
C PRO A 41 -8.54 7.54 -2.51
N VAL A 42 -8.04 8.70 -2.07
CA VAL A 42 -6.79 9.29 -2.54
C VAL A 42 -6.01 9.84 -1.35
N TRP A 43 -4.70 9.64 -1.40
CA TRP A 43 -3.77 10.05 -0.37
C TRP A 43 -2.59 10.78 -1.00
N THR A 44 -2.11 11.84 -0.36
CA THR A 44 -0.75 12.34 -0.59
C THR A 44 0.23 11.43 0.12
N MET A 45 1.19 10.89 -0.62
CA MET A 45 2.16 9.93 -0.11
C MET A 45 3.49 10.61 0.20
N TYR A 46 4.06 10.30 1.35
CA TYR A 46 5.39 10.72 1.78
C TYR A 46 6.25 9.51 2.10
N CYS A 47 7.52 9.56 1.71
CA CYS A 47 8.54 8.58 2.09
C CYS A 47 9.59 9.31 2.95
N ASN A 48 9.77 8.88 4.19
CA ASN A 48 10.71 9.47 5.16
C ASN A 48 10.55 11.01 5.26
N GLY A 49 9.29 11.47 5.30
CA GLY A 49 8.94 12.89 5.42
C GLY A 49 9.00 13.69 4.12
N ARG A 50 9.44 13.09 3.00
CA ARG A 50 9.48 13.75 1.68
C ARG A 50 8.29 13.32 0.84
N ARG A 51 7.59 14.29 0.24
CA ARG A 51 6.45 14.02 -0.65
C ARG A 51 6.93 13.18 -1.85
N ALA A 52 6.35 12.01 -2.02
CA ALA A 52 6.68 11.05 -3.06
C ALA A 52 5.66 11.06 -4.21
N GLY A 53 4.40 11.45 -3.95
CA GLY A 53 3.36 11.51 -4.97
C GLY A 53 1.97 11.35 -4.37
N TYR A 54 1.09 10.66 -5.10
CA TYR A 54 -0.24 10.29 -4.65
C TYR A 54 -0.41 8.77 -4.65
N ALA A 55 -1.23 8.26 -3.74
CA ALA A 55 -1.67 6.87 -3.72
C ALA A 55 -3.20 6.81 -3.83
N VAL A 56 -3.69 5.83 -4.59
CA VAL A 56 -5.12 5.65 -4.84
C VAL A 56 -5.56 4.31 -4.30
N ARG A 57 -6.63 4.31 -3.50
CA ARG A 57 -7.29 3.09 -3.06
C ARG A 57 -7.99 2.46 -4.26
N ARG A 58 -7.69 1.19 -4.51
CA ARG A 58 -8.34 0.39 -5.57
C ARG A 58 -8.75 -0.98 -5.03
N ARG A 59 -9.72 -1.62 -5.69
CA ARG A 59 -10.00 -3.04 -5.45
C ARG A 59 -8.90 -3.89 -6.10
N PRO A 60 -8.44 -4.99 -5.48
CA PRO A 60 -7.56 -5.95 -6.14
C PRO A 60 -8.22 -6.47 -7.42
N GLY A 61 -7.49 -6.42 -8.53
CA GLY A 61 -7.85 -7.04 -9.81
C GLY A 61 -7.43 -8.50 -9.86
N LYS A 62 -7.70 -9.17 -11.00
CA LYS A 62 -7.36 -10.58 -11.21
C LYS A 62 -5.88 -10.86 -10.92
N ASN A 63 -5.00 -10.03 -11.47
CA ASN A 63 -3.55 -10.18 -11.32
C ASN A 63 -3.11 -10.00 -9.87
N ASP A 64 -3.70 -9.07 -9.11
CA ASP A 64 -3.38 -8.93 -7.68
C ASP A 64 -3.79 -10.16 -6.89
N LEU A 65 -4.97 -10.72 -7.20
CA LEU A 65 -5.47 -11.93 -6.54
C LEU A 65 -4.61 -13.15 -6.84
N GLU A 66 -4.15 -13.34 -8.08
CA GLU A 66 -3.23 -14.43 -8.43
C GLU A 66 -1.87 -14.25 -7.74
N ALA A 67 -1.34 -13.02 -7.67
CA ALA A 67 -0.12 -12.75 -6.91
C ALA A 67 -0.29 -13.07 -5.42
N LEU A 68 -1.42 -12.69 -4.82
CA LEU A 68 -1.76 -13.01 -3.43
C LEU A 68 -1.87 -14.53 -3.19
N LYS A 69 -2.39 -15.29 -4.16
CA LYS A 69 -2.42 -16.76 -4.08
C LYS A 69 -1.02 -17.36 -4.13
N LEU A 70 -0.17 -16.90 -5.05
CA LEU A 70 1.22 -17.37 -5.18
C LEU A 70 2.03 -17.05 -3.92
N MET A 71 1.83 -15.86 -3.35
CA MET A 71 2.43 -15.48 -2.07
C MET A 71 1.94 -16.34 -0.91
N GLY A 72 0.81 -17.06 -1.05
CA GLY A 72 0.13 -17.85 -0.03
C GLY A 72 1.04 -18.82 0.75
N SER A 73 2.01 -19.43 0.08
CA SER A 73 2.98 -20.39 0.64
C SER A 73 4.13 -19.75 1.43
N VAL A 74 4.34 -18.44 1.30
CA VAL A 74 5.40 -17.70 1.99
C VAL A 74 4.88 -17.19 3.34
N VAL A 75 5.61 -17.41 4.43
CA VAL A 75 5.20 -16.94 5.75
C VAL A 75 5.68 -15.49 5.98
N THR A 76 6.98 -15.24 5.79
CA THR A 76 7.61 -13.91 5.86
C THR A 76 8.83 -13.91 4.93
N GLY A 77 9.08 -12.81 4.24
CA GLY A 77 10.21 -12.66 3.32
C GLY A 77 9.91 -11.72 2.15
N ALA A 78 10.92 -11.49 1.31
CA ALA A 78 10.78 -10.80 0.03
C ALA A 78 10.99 -11.78 -1.12
N GLY A 79 10.38 -11.51 -2.27
CA GLY A 79 10.50 -12.36 -3.44
C GLY A 79 10.07 -11.66 -4.71
N VAL A 80 10.15 -12.41 -5.81
CA VAL A 80 9.77 -11.94 -7.14
C VAL A 80 8.81 -12.97 -7.75
N ILE A 81 7.72 -12.48 -8.33
CA ILE A 81 6.74 -13.28 -9.10
C ILE A 81 6.85 -12.84 -10.55
N SER A 82 7.17 -13.77 -11.44
CA SER A 82 7.21 -13.49 -12.86
C SER A 82 5.79 -13.34 -13.44
N LYS A 83 5.61 -12.49 -14.46
CA LYS A 83 4.32 -12.36 -15.18
C LYS A 83 3.87 -13.68 -15.83
N LYS A 84 4.80 -14.60 -16.13
CA LYS A 84 4.47 -15.95 -16.64
C LYS A 84 3.62 -16.72 -15.63
N GLU A 85 3.98 -16.63 -14.36
CA GLU A 85 3.23 -17.25 -13.25
C GLU A 85 1.87 -16.56 -13.02
N LEU A 86 1.73 -15.29 -13.40
CA LEU A 86 0.51 -14.50 -13.19
C LEU A 86 -0.53 -14.64 -14.30
N ASN A 87 -0.09 -14.81 -15.55
CA ASN A 87 -0.97 -14.64 -16.73
C ASN A 87 -1.11 -15.87 -17.63
N ASN A 88 -0.34 -16.95 -17.47
CA ASN A 88 -0.32 -18.08 -18.43
C ASN A 88 -0.23 -17.61 -19.91
N ALA A 89 0.39 -16.46 -20.18
CA ALA A 89 0.34 -15.79 -21.49
C ALA A 89 1.55 -16.17 -22.39
N PRO A 90 1.42 -16.14 -23.73
CA PRO A 90 2.49 -16.49 -24.66
C PRO A 90 3.66 -15.49 -24.63
N ASN A 91 4.84 -15.98 -25.04
CA ASN A 91 6.19 -15.47 -24.78
C ASN A 91 6.63 -14.08 -25.32
N ASP A 92 5.75 -13.16 -25.74
CA ASP A 92 6.17 -12.09 -26.68
C ASP A 92 5.97 -10.63 -26.24
N VAL A 93 6.11 -10.30 -24.96
CA VAL A 93 6.14 -8.89 -24.54
C VAL A 93 7.36 -8.62 -23.66
N VAL A 94 8.40 -8.04 -24.26
CA VAL A 94 9.63 -7.61 -23.57
C VAL A 94 9.33 -6.32 -22.81
N GLY A 95 9.17 -6.39 -21.48
CA GLY A 95 9.08 -5.21 -20.62
C GLY A 95 8.65 -5.48 -19.17
N ASP A 96 9.60 -5.27 -18.24
CA ASP A 96 9.50 -5.34 -16.76
C ASP A 96 8.55 -6.46 -16.27
N ASP A 97 9.03 -7.70 -16.41
CA ASP A 97 8.25 -8.94 -16.34
C ASP A 97 8.12 -9.53 -14.93
N GLU A 98 8.39 -8.74 -13.90
CA GLU A 98 8.60 -9.21 -12.54
C GLU A 98 7.87 -8.33 -11.52
N LEU A 99 7.05 -8.96 -10.67
CA LEU A 99 6.42 -8.35 -9.51
C LEU A 99 7.26 -8.66 -8.28
N MET A 100 7.93 -7.66 -7.73
CA MET A 100 8.61 -7.78 -6.44
C MET A 100 7.59 -7.64 -5.31
N TYR A 101 7.70 -8.46 -4.27
CA TYR A 101 6.84 -8.40 -3.11
C TYR A 101 7.62 -8.54 -1.81
N LEU A 102 7.04 -8.00 -0.74
CA LEU A 102 7.42 -8.23 0.64
C LEU A 102 6.19 -8.75 1.37
N ARG A 103 6.31 -9.94 1.98
CA ARG A 103 5.29 -10.51 2.87
C ARG A 103 5.85 -10.55 4.27
N ALA A 104 5.09 -10.01 5.22
CA ALA A 104 5.48 -10.00 6.62
C ALA A 104 4.26 -9.79 7.52
N ASN A 105 4.46 -9.99 8.82
CA ASN A 105 3.48 -9.64 9.83
C ASN A 105 3.61 -8.15 10.18
N PHE A 106 2.48 -7.50 10.44
CA PHE A 106 2.44 -6.11 10.85
C PHE A 106 1.63 -5.95 12.13
N GLU A 107 2.15 -5.17 13.07
CA GLU A 107 1.39 -4.68 14.21
C GLU A 107 0.53 -3.50 13.74
N ARG A 108 -0.79 -3.62 13.93
CA ARG A 108 -1.75 -2.55 13.64
C ARG A 108 -1.97 -1.72 14.89
N VAL A 109 -1.69 -0.42 14.81
CA VAL A 109 -1.89 0.54 15.90
C VAL A 109 -2.95 1.55 15.49
N CYS A 110 -4.06 1.60 16.21
CA CYS A 110 -5.12 2.58 16.02
C CYS A 110 -4.92 3.76 16.97
N GLY A 111 -4.49 4.91 16.44
CA GLY A 111 -4.27 6.11 17.25
C GLY A 111 -5.56 6.90 17.52
N SER A 112 -6.35 7.15 16.48
CA SER A 112 -7.67 7.81 16.58
C SER A 112 -8.54 7.47 15.37
N GLU A 113 -9.77 7.99 15.30
CA GLU A 113 -10.62 7.90 14.10
C GLU A 113 -9.94 8.44 12.83
N ASN A 114 -8.94 9.30 13.01
CA ASN A 114 -8.20 9.98 11.95
C ASN A 114 -6.76 9.49 11.82
N SER A 115 -6.30 8.48 12.56
CA SER A 115 -4.93 7.99 12.47
C SER A 115 -4.79 6.50 12.79
N GLU A 116 -4.11 5.79 11.90
CA GLU A 116 -3.82 4.36 12.00
C GLU A 116 -2.44 4.07 11.41
N SER A 117 -1.69 3.14 11.99
CA SER A 117 -0.38 2.73 11.49
C SER A 117 -0.18 1.22 11.52
N PHE A 118 0.73 0.77 10.66
CA PHE A 118 1.16 -0.61 10.52
C PHE A 118 2.67 -0.67 10.64
N HIS A 119 3.17 -1.41 11.62
CA HIS A 119 4.60 -1.55 11.88
C HIS A 119 5.03 -2.98 11.58
N LEU A 120 6.04 -3.13 10.74
CA LEU A 120 6.62 -4.44 10.42
C LEU A 120 7.08 -5.14 11.70
N ILE A 121 6.59 -6.36 11.93
CA ILE A 121 7.08 -7.23 13.00
C ILE A 121 8.21 -8.07 12.40
N ASP A 122 9.43 -7.82 12.87
CA ASP A 122 10.59 -8.66 12.55
C ASP A 122 10.55 -9.91 13.45
N PRO A 123 10.33 -11.13 12.89
CA PRO A 123 10.23 -12.33 13.70
C PRO A 123 11.54 -12.72 14.39
N ASP A 124 12.69 -12.27 13.88
CA ASP A 124 14.01 -12.69 14.33
C ASP A 124 14.87 -11.53 14.87
N GLU A 125 14.30 -10.31 14.97
CA GLU A 125 15.02 -9.04 15.23
C GLU A 125 16.28 -8.84 14.35
N SER A 126 16.35 -9.54 13.23
CA SER A 126 17.60 -9.79 12.50
C SER A 126 17.83 -8.80 11.36
N ILE A 127 16.75 -8.23 10.82
CA ILE A 127 16.78 -7.51 9.55
C ILE A 127 17.24 -6.07 9.76
N GLY A 128 17.08 -5.52 10.99
CA GLY A 128 17.44 -4.14 11.32
C GLY A 128 16.74 -3.09 10.43
N GLN A 129 15.77 -3.50 9.61
CA GLN A 129 15.03 -2.70 8.68
C GLN A 129 13.62 -2.49 9.23
N GLU A 130 13.36 -1.29 9.73
CA GLU A 130 12.04 -0.91 10.23
C GLU A 130 11.21 -0.38 9.05
N LEU A 131 10.11 -1.06 8.71
CA LEU A 131 9.09 -0.52 7.81
C LEU A 131 7.86 -0.13 8.62
N SER A 132 7.41 1.11 8.46
CA SER A 132 6.15 1.58 9.04
C SER A 132 5.32 2.32 8.00
N VAL A 133 4.02 2.04 7.97
CA VAL A 133 3.04 2.69 7.10
C VAL A 133 2.02 3.43 7.96
N PHE A 134 1.87 4.73 7.77
CA PHE A 134 0.98 5.60 8.52
C PHE A 134 -0.14 6.10 7.62
N PHE A 135 -1.36 6.11 8.12
CA PHE A 135 -2.52 6.73 7.51
C PHE A 135 -3.02 7.82 8.44
N TYR A 136 -3.25 9.03 7.94
CA TYR A 136 -3.84 10.09 8.75
C TYR A 136 -4.63 11.12 7.94
N ARG A 137 -5.66 11.66 8.58
CA ARG A 137 -6.44 12.82 8.11
C ARG A 137 -5.92 14.07 8.81
N SER A 138 -5.35 15.00 8.05
CA SER A 138 -4.98 16.31 8.58
C SER A 138 -6.24 17.13 8.83
N ARG A 139 -6.26 17.90 9.92
CA ARG A 139 -7.35 18.85 10.20
C ARG A 139 -7.27 20.06 9.27
#